data_AF-F2RKN7-F1
#
_entry.id   AF-F2RKN7-F1
#
_cell.length_a   1.000
_cell.length_b   1.000
_cell.length_c   1.000
_cell.angle_alpha   90.00
_cell.angle_beta   90.00
_cell.angle_gamma   90.00
#
_symmetry.space_group_name_H-M   'P 1'
#
loop_
_entity.id
_entity.type
_entity.pdbx_description
1 polymer ?
#
loop_
_entity_poly.entity_id
_entity_poly.type
_entity_poly.pdbx_seq_one_letter_code
_entity_poly.pdbx_strand_id
1 'polypeptide(L)'
;MTDLAETRPAGARDGEPSTASAEPLETAPEPAAGPVTPAPEPAAEPVTPAPEPAAEPVTPAPGPAAEPAEPVEPPAPPVRSRAVRLLRLVAYVALPAELVLFVVLLGGVPIPRGVFAVSEVVLLALLLAEGLTYLRLRRRGLSRRAAVAELVPESVLRIMGHELRIMASLGRWVARRPVDVADADAVFPHARDQAALMYGFAFVCLVESAGMSYLLADWPVVHAIVLVLDVYTVLFVLGLQAAAVTRPHTLTGDVLRLRQAAHVDVSVPLDRIASVRHELLFTHDKKAEGELNLAVGSQTSVTVELTEPVDAPRFFGASRPVRLIRCHADDARALYRALDEAVTRVRTAPSPSPGPPPRA
;
A
#
# COMPACT_ATOMS: atom_id res chain seq x y z
N MET A 1 -34.60 -31.41 -65.43
CA MET A 1 -34.11 -30.67 -64.25
C MET A 1 -34.56 -31.45 -63.03
N THR A 2 -33.59 -32.05 -62.35
CA THR A 2 -33.61 -32.57 -60.96
C THR A 2 -34.26 -33.94 -60.69
N ASP A 3 -33.36 -34.94 -60.69
CA ASP A 3 -33.30 -36.24 -59.98
C ASP A 3 -33.74 -36.20 -58.50
N LEU A 4 -33.94 -37.31 -57.78
CA LEU A 4 -34.50 -38.65 -58.00
C LEU A 4 -34.39 -39.28 -56.61
N ALA A 5 -35.49 -39.84 -56.11
CA ALA A 5 -35.53 -40.54 -54.85
C ALA A 5 -34.98 -41.96 -54.99
N GLU A 6 -34.40 -42.43 -53.88
CA GLU A 6 -34.54 -43.79 -53.35
C GLU A 6 -33.75 -44.93 -54.02
N THR A 7 -32.82 -45.53 -53.26
CA THR A 7 -32.61 -47.00 -53.24
C THR A 7 -31.73 -47.44 -52.05
N ARG A 8 -32.34 -48.25 -51.16
CA ARG A 8 -31.72 -49.26 -50.28
C ARG A 8 -31.50 -50.56 -51.12
N PRO A 9 -31.09 -51.74 -50.57
CA PRO A 9 -30.14 -52.11 -49.49
C PRO A 9 -29.20 -53.31 -49.90
N ALA A 10 -28.18 -53.66 -49.08
CA ALA A 10 -27.62 -55.01 -48.88
C ALA A 10 -26.45 -54.93 -47.86
N GLY A 11 -26.21 -55.85 -46.92
CA GLY A 11 -26.80 -57.15 -46.68
C GLY A 11 -26.48 -57.66 -45.26
N ALA A 12 -27.25 -58.68 -44.87
CA ALA A 12 -27.11 -59.43 -43.64
C ALA A 12 -26.19 -60.65 -43.86
N ARG A 13 -25.53 -61.11 -42.78
CA ARG A 13 -25.34 -62.54 -42.44
C ARG A 13 -24.74 -62.69 -41.04
N ASP A 14 -25.63 -63.01 -40.11
CA ASP A 14 -25.66 -64.15 -39.20
C ASP A 14 -24.36 -64.63 -38.51
N GLY A 15 -24.41 -64.61 -37.18
CA GLY A 15 -23.49 -65.31 -36.29
C GLY A 15 -23.80 -65.03 -34.81
N GLU A 16 -24.83 -65.67 -34.26
CA GLU A 16 -25.00 -65.93 -32.81
C GLU A 16 -25.01 -67.46 -32.62
N PRO A 17 -24.83 -68.05 -31.41
CA PRO A 17 -24.97 -67.46 -30.07
C PRO A 17 -23.88 -67.90 -29.06
N SER A 18 -23.92 -67.37 -27.82
CA SER A 18 -23.82 -68.17 -26.57
C SER A 18 -23.36 -67.32 -25.37
N THR A 19 -24.35 -66.89 -24.58
CA THR A 19 -24.38 -66.80 -23.11
C THR A 19 -23.06 -66.91 -22.34
N ALA A 20 -22.66 -65.82 -21.67
CA ALA A 20 -22.05 -65.87 -20.34
C ALA A 20 -22.28 -64.52 -19.64
N SER A 21 -22.95 -64.58 -18.51
CA SER A 21 -23.21 -63.48 -17.58
C SER A 21 -21.92 -62.76 -17.19
N ALA A 22 -21.94 -61.42 -17.20
CA ALA A 22 -20.95 -60.60 -16.50
C ALA A 22 -21.71 -59.64 -15.59
N GLU A 23 -21.65 -59.91 -14.29
CA GLU A 23 -22.09 -59.02 -13.22
C GLU A 23 -21.29 -57.71 -13.26
N PRO A 24 -21.86 -56.57 -12.82
CA PRO A 24 -21.12 -55.33 -12.69
C PRO A 24 -20.14 -55.43 -11.51
N LEU A 25 -18.85 -55.19 -11.77
CA LEU A 25 -17.83 -55.04 -10.73
C LEU A 25 -18.17 -53.83 -9.85
N GLU A 26 -18.74 -54.12 -8.69
CA GLU A 26 -18.85 -53.23 -7.54
C GLU A 26 -17.43 -52.89 -7.09
N THR A 27 -16.99 -51.66 -7.38
CA THR A 27 -15.68 -51.16 -6.96
C THR A 27 -15.75 -50.87 -5.47
N ALA A 28 -15.16 -51.75 -4.67
CA ALA A 28 -15.06 -51.61 -3.22
C ALA A 28 -14.36 -50.28 -2.84
N PRO A 29 -14.82 -49.61 -1.77
CA PRO A 29 -14.17 -48.39 -1.28
C PRO A 29 -12.81 -48.71 -0.65
N GLU A 30 -11.78 -48.05 -1.15
CA GLU A 30 -10.43 -48.02 -0.59
C GLU A 30 -10.47 -47.39 0.83
N PRO A 31 -9.81 -47.98 1.84
CA PRO A 31 -9.90 -47.51 3.21
C PRO A 31 -9.20 -46.15 3.36
N ALA A 32 -9.95 -45.18 3.88
CA ALA A 32 -9.46 -43.87 4.27
C ALA A 32 -8.26 -44.00 5.24
N ALA A 33 -7.08 -43.57 4.78
CA ALA A 33 -5.95 -43.32 5.65
C ALA A 33 -6.32 -42.19 6.61
N GLY A 34 -6.48 -42.51 7.89
CA GLY A 34 -6.68 -41.53 8.95
C GLY A 34 -5.50 -40.56 9.08
N PRO A 35 -5.70 -39.39 9.72
CA PRO A 35 -4.66 -38.40 9.89
C PRO A 35 -3.51 -38.99 10.73
N VAL A 36 -2.30 -38.98 10.17
CA VAL A 36 -1.07 -39.32 10.88
C VAL A 36 -0.72 -38.15 11.78
N THR A 37 -1.04 -38.27 13.06
CA THR A 37 -0.54 -37.39 14.13
C THR A 37 0.97 -37.64 14.28
N PRO A 38 1.86 -36.67 14.07
CA PRO A 38 3.27 -36.85 14.42
C PRO A 38 3.41 -36.96 15.95
N ALA A 39 4.11 -38.00 16.39
CA ALA A 39 4.48 -38.18 17.79
C ALA A 39 5.38 -37.02 18.26
N PRO A 40 5.31 -36.60 19.53
CA PRO A 40 6.19 -35.56 20.06
C PRO A 40 7.64 -36.06 20.08
N GLU A 41 8.55 -35.28 19.50
CA GLU A 41 10.00 -35.44 19.69
C GLU A 41 10.35 -35.38 21.19
N PRO A 42 11.28 -36.23 21.68
CA PRO A 42 11.74 -36.14 23.05
C PRO A 42 12.50 -34.82 23.25
N ALA A 43 12.06 -34.05 24.23
CA ALA A 43 12.73 -32.83 24.67
C ALA A 43 14.20 -33.12 25.01
N ALA A 44 15.11 -32.49 24.28
CA ALA A 44 16.51 -32.41 24.68
C ALA A 44 16.61 -31.61 25.99
N GLU A 45 17.21 -32.19 27.02
CA GLU A 45 17.51 -31.52 28.28
C GLU A 45 18.39 -30.27 28.05
N PRO A 46 18.16 -29.16 28.76
CA PRO A 46 19.01 -27.99 28.66
C PRO A 46 20.35 -28.28 29.34
N VAL A 47 21.40 -28.45 28.53
CA VAL A 47 22.78 -28.42 29.02
C VAL A 47 23.08 -27.02 29.54
N THR A 48 23.26 -26.92 30.86
CA THR A 48 23.69 -25.68 31.53
C THR A 48 25.19 -25.51 31.31
N PRO A 49 25.69 -24.44 30.67
CA PRO A 49 27.12 -24.20 30.61
C PRO A 49 27.61 -23.75 31.99
N ALA A 50 28.73 -24.33 32.43
CA ALA A 50 29.45 -23.93 33.64
C ALA A 50 29.93 -22.46 33.55
N PRO A 51 30.04 -21.73 34.67
CA PRO A 51 30.50 -20.34 34.66
C PRO A 51 32.00 -20.27 34.30
N GLU A 52 32.31 -19.51 33.25
CA GLU A 52 33.68 -19.07 32.91
C GLU A 52 34.27 -18.20 34.05
N PRO A 53 35.57 -18.32 34.36
CA PRO A 53 36.20 -17.51 35.38
C PRO A 53 36.30 -16.04 34.94
N ALA A 54 35.94 -15.14 35.85
CA ALA A 54 35.97 -13.70 35.65
C ALA A 54 37.37 -13.21 35.28
N ALA A 55 37.52 -12.66 34.07
CA ALA A 55 38.66 -11.85 33.70
C ALA A 55 38.56 -10.49 34.39
N GLU A 56 39.63 -10.08 35.07
CA GLU A 56 39.74 -8.77 35.73
C GLU A 56 39.58 -7.63 34.72
N PRO A 57 38.88 -6.54 35.07
CA PRO A 57 38.71 -5.40 34.19
C PRO A 57 40.02 -4.59 34.13
N VAL A 58 40.72 -4.67 33.00
CA VAL A 58 41.79 -3.73 32.65
C VAL A 58 41.17 -2.35 32.45
N THR A 59 41.56 -1.40 33.30
CA THR A 59 41.12 0.01 33.21
C THR A 59 41.94 0.70 32.12
N PRO A 60 41.34 1.22 31.03
CA PRO A 60 42.06 2.03 30.07
C PRO A 60 42.31 3.44 30.63
N ALA A 61 43.51 3.97 30.41
CA ALA A 61 43.93 5.31 30.78
C ALA A 61 43.05 6.40 30.10
N PRO A 62 42.84 7.56 30.73
CA PRO A 62 41.97 8.60 30.21
C PRO A 62 42.60 9.26 28.98
N GLY A 63 41.97 9.10 27.82
CA GLY A 63 42.21 9.94 26.64
C GLY A 63 41.68 11.36 26.86
N PRO A 64 42.16 12.36 26.10
CA PRO A 64 41.77 13.76 26.28
C PRO A 64 40.26 13.90 26.07
N ALA A 65 39.60 14.61 26.99
CA ALA A 65 38.18 14.84 27.02
C ALA A 65 37.70 15.43 25.68
N ALA A 66 36.98 14.63 24.90
CA ALA A 66 36.12 15.14 23.86
C ALA A 66 35.00 15.93 24.55
N GLU A 67 34.87 17.19 24.17
CA GLU A 67 33.80 18.09 24.58
C GLU A 67 32.45 17.36 24.38
N PRO A 68 31.59 17.26 25.41
CA PRO A 68 30.31 16.57 25.27
C PRO A 68 29.48 17.32 24.24
N ALA A 69 29.28 16.69 23.07
CA ALA A 69 28.29 17.12 22.10
C ALA A 69 26.94 17.21 22.83
N GLU A 70 26.38 18.42 22.89
CA GLU A 70 25.07 18.66 23.48
C GLU A 70 24.07 17.66 22.92
N PRO A 71 23.25 17.01 23.77
CA PRO A 71 22.14 16.20 23.28
C PRO A 71 21.27 17.10 22.42
N VAL A 72 21.17 16.80 21.12
CA VAL A 72 20.21 17.47 20.24
C VAL A 72 18.83 17.08 20.76
N GLU A 73 18.27 17.96 21.59
CA GLU A 73 16.95 17.83 22.16
C GLU A 73 15.96 17.64 21.00
N PRO A 74 15.13 16.58 21.02
CA PRO A 74 14.11 16.40 19.99
C PRO A 74 13.27 17.69 19.95
N PRO A 75 12.92 18.21 18.75
CA PRO A 75 12.23 19.49 18.65
C PRO A 75 11.00 19.47 19.55
N ALA A 76 10.99 20.38 20.54
CA ALA A 76 9.90 20.48 21.50
C ALA A 76 8.56 20.45 20.76
N PRO A 77 7.61 19.58 21.15
CA PRO A 77 6.33 19.52 20.47
C PRO A 77 5.74 20.92 20.47
N PRO A 78 5.24 21.43 19.33
CA PRO A 78 4.71 22.78 19.26
C PRO A 78 3.68 22.92 20.39
N VAL A 79 3.89 23.92 21.26
CA VAL A 79 3.01 24.20 22.39
C VAL A 79 1.68 24.71 21.82
N ARG A 80 0.85 23.77 21.34
CA ARG A 80 -0.45 24.06 20.74
C ARG A 80 -1.27 24.79 21.79
N SER A 81 -1.73 25.99 21.44
CA SER A 81 -2.50 26.83 22.35
C SER A 81 -3.69 26.05 22.91
N ARG A 82 -4.01 26.25 24.19
CA ARG A 82 -5.15 25.58 24.87
C ARG A 82 -6.46 25.76 24.08
N ALA A 83 -6.62 26.90 23.40
CA ALA A 83 -7.75 27.19 22.53
C ALA A 83 -7.88 26.22 21.34
N VAL A 84 -6.78 25.89 20.65
CA VAL A 84 -6.79 24.93 19.53
C VAL A 84 -7.11 23.52 20.01
N ARG A 85 -6.63 23.14 21.20
CA ARG A 85 -6.96 21.82 21.78
C ARG A 85 -8.45 21.71 22.13
N LEU A 86 -9.03 22.75 22.71
CA LEU A 86 -10.46 22.80 23.02
C LEU A 86 -11.31 22.76 21.75
N LEU A 87 -10.95 23.55 20.73
CA LEU A 87 -11.63 23.58 19.44
C LEU A 87 -11.68 22.19 18.80
N ARG A 88 -10.55 21.46 18.83
CA ARG A 88 -10.48 20.09 18.31
C ARG A 88 -11.33 19.10 19.10
N LEU A 89 -11.35 19.21 20.43
CA LEU A 89 -12.17 18.35 21.28
C LEU A 89 -13.65 18.56 21.00
N VAL A 90 -14.07 19.82 20.85
CA VAL A 90 -15.46 20.16 20.47
C VAL A 90 -15.78 19.62 19.07
N ALA A 91 -14.90 19.82 18.08
CA ALA A 91 -15.09 19.28 16.74
C ALA A 91 -15.22 17.74 16.73
N TYR A 92 -14.39 17.04 17.52
CA TYR A 92 -14.40 15.57 17.61
C TYR A 92 -15.70 14.99 18.19
N VAL A 93 -16.45 15.78 18.97
CA VAL A 93 -17.75 15.38 19.52
C VAL A 93 -18.90 15.88 18.65
N ALA A 94 -18.81 17.10 18.14
CA ALA A 94 -19.86 17.71 17.33
C ALA A 94 -20.04 17.02 15.97
N LEU A 95 -18.95 16.63 15.29
CA LEU A 95 -19.02 16.01 13.96
C LEU A 95 -19.71 14.63 13.97
N PRO A 96 -19.39 13.69 14.88
CA PRO A 96 -20.14 12.45 15.00
C PRO A 96 -21.61 12.66 15.41
N ALA A 97 -21.88 13.60 16.31
CA ALA A 97 -23.24 13.91 16.73
C ALA A 97 -24.09 14.44 15.56
N GLU A 98 -23.51 15.29 14.71
CA GLU A 98 -24.16 15.76 13.49
C GLU A 98 -24.41 14.63 12.50
N LEU A 99 -23.43 13.73 12.30
CA LEU A 99 -23.60 12.57 11.44
C LEU A 99 -24.75 11.68 11.92
N VAL A 100 -24.88 11.46 13.24
CA VAL A 100 -26.01 10.72 13.82
C VAL A 100 -27.33 11.44 13.57
N LEU A 101 -27.37 12.76 13.79
CA LEU A 101 -28.56 13.57 13.51
C LEU A 101 -29.01 13.45 12.05
N PHE A 102 -28.04 13.52 11.14
CA PHE A 102 -28.25 13.35 9.71
C PHE A 102 -28.80 11.96 9.36
N VAL A 103 -28.22 10.89 9.92
CA VAL A 103 -28.69 9.52 9.70
C VAL A 103 -30.11 9.30 10.25
N VAL A 104 -30.41 9.83 11.43
CA VAL A 104 -31.75 9.77 12.05
C VAL A 104 -32.78 10.51 11.19
N LEU A 105 -32.42 11.68 10.66
CA LEU A 105 -33.25 12.44 9.72
C LEU A 105 -33.50 11.64 8.44
N LEU A 106 -32.46 11.00 7.90
CA LEU A 106 -32.55 10.17 6.70
C LEU A 106 -33.44 8.94 6.91
N GLY A 107 -33.46 8.39 8.14
CA GLY A 107 -34.36 7.32 8.56
C GLY A 107 -35.82 7.73 8.75
N GLY A 108 -36.18 8.98 8.43
CA GLY A 108 -37.56 9.49 8.51
C GLY A 108 -38.04 9.78 9.94
N VAL A 109 -37.14 9.76 10.92
CA VAL A 109 -37.49 10.07 12.31
C VAL A 109 -37.62 11.58 12.45
N PRO A 110 -38.77 12.10 12.92
CA PRO A 110 -38.95 13.53 13.08
C PRO A 110 -38.07 14.04 14.22
N ILE A 111 -37.11 14.90 13.88
CA ILE A 111 -36.23 15.57 14.84
C ILE A 111 -36.80 16.96 15.16
N PRO A 112 -36.87 17.38 16.43
CA PRO A 112 -37.34 18.71 16.79
C PRO A 112 -36.48 19.81 16.13
N ARG A 113 -37.13 20.83 15.56
CA ARG A 113 -36.44 21.95 14.88
C ARG A 113 -35.39 22.65 15.74
N GLY A 114 -35.60 22.68 17.06
CA GLY A 114 -34.63 23.25 18.01
C GLY A 114 -33.29 22.49 18.03
N VAL A 115 -33.29 21.18 17.78
CA VAL A 115 -32.06 20.38 17.73
C VAL A 115 -31.24 20.74 16.49
N PHE A 116 -31.88 20.87 15.32
CA PHE A 116 -31.21 21.35 14.10
C PHE A 116 -30.67 22.77 14.24
N ALA A 117 -31.45 23.69 14.80
CA ALA A 117 -31.00 25.06 14.99
C ALA A 117 -29.78 25.13 15.91
N VAL A 118 -29.76 24.34 16.99
CA VAL A 118 -28.59 24.25 17.89
C VAL A 118 -27.41 23.63 17.17
N SER A 119 -27.59 22.54 16.42
CA SER A 119 -26.50 21.86 15.73
C SER A 119 -25.88 22.73 14.63
N GLU A 120 -26.72 23.42 13.84
CA GLU A 120 -26.31 24.39 12.83
C GLU A 120 -25.54 25.56 13.45
N VAL A 121 -26.01 26.13 14.56
CA VAL A 121 -25.31 27.19 15.29
C VAL A 121 -23.96 26.69 15.81
N VAL A 122 -23.88 25.46 16.34
CA VAL A 122 -22.61 24.87 16.80
C VAL A 122 -21.62 24.69 15.65
N LEU A 123 -22.07 24.20 14.48
CA LEU A 123 -21.22 24.08 13.29
C LEU A 123 -20.74 25.44 12.78
N LEU A 124 -21.64 26.43 12.68
CA LEU A 124 -21.30 27.78 12.24
C LEU A 124 -20.32 28.45 13.21
N ALA A 125 -20.51 28.29 14.53
CA ALA A 125 -19.59 28.79 15.53
C ALA A 125 -18.22 28.11 15.45
N LEU A 126 -18.18 26.79 15.19
CA LEU A 126 -16.95 26.03 15.01
C LEU A 126 -16.18 26.52 13.76
N LEU A 127 -16.87 26.61 12.61
CA LEU A 127 -16.30 27.12 11.36
C LEU A 127 -15.79 28.56 11.50
N LEU A 128 -16.54 29.43 12.20
CA LEU A 128 -16.13 30.80 12.47
C LEU A 128 -14.88 30.83 13.36
N ALA A 129 -14.83 30.02 14.42
CA ALA A 129 -13.68 29.95 15.32
C ALA A 129 -12.42 29.41 14.61
N GLU A 130 -12.56 28.37 13.78
CA GLU A 130 -11.48 27.87 12.92
C GLU A 130 -11.01 28.92 11.91
N GLY A 131 -11.95 29.59 11.22
CA GLY A 131 -11.66 30.64 10.26
C GLY A 131 -10.96 31.84 10.90
N LEU A 132 -11.42 32.32 12.05
CA LEU A 132 -10.77 33.40 12.80
C LEU A 132 -9.37 33.01 13.26
N THR A 133 -9.18 31.77 13.70
CA THR A 133 -7.87 31.25 14.11
C THR A 133 -6.94 31.15 12.91
N TYR A 134 -7.42 30.65 11.76
CA TYR A 134 -6.68 30.64 10.50
C TYR A 134 -6.26 32.06 10.08
N LEU A 135 -7.19 33.03 10.10
CA LEU A 135 -6.90 34.43 9.77
C LEU A 135 -5.85 35.02 10.74
N ARG A 136 -5.96 34.75 12.04
CA ARG A 136 -4.97 35.20 13.04
C ARG A 136 -3.58 34.62 12.77
N LEU A 137 -3.49 33.33 12.44
CA LEU A 137 -2.22 32.66 12.10
C LEU A 137 -1.63 33.26 10.81
N ARG A 138 -2.45 33.50 9.78
CA ARG A 138 -2.02 34.16 8.53
C ARG A 138 -1.55 35.59 8.75
N ARG A 139 -2.23 36.37 9.61
CA ARG A 139 -1.80 37.73 9.98
C ARG A 139 -0.48 37.76 10.76
N ARG A 140 -0.11 36.66 11.42
CA ARG A 140 1.21 36.46 12.06
C ARG A 140 2.32 36.07 11.08
N GLY A 141 2.03 36.00 9.77
CA GLY A 141 3.03 35.71 8.73
C GLY A 141 3.24 34.21 8.44
N LEU A 142 2.46 33.31 9.04
CA LEU A 142 2.57 31.88 8.74
C LEU A 142 2.12 31.58 7.30
N SER A 143 2.82 30.64 6.66
CA SER A 143 2.43 30.12 5.35
C SER A 143 1.07 29.42 5.41
N ARG A 144 0.34 29.34 4.28
CA ARG A 144 -0.97 28.66 4.20
C ARG A 144 -0.91 27.25 4.78
N ARG A 145 0.14 26.51 4.48
CA ARG A 145 0.36 25.13 4.94
C ARG A 145 0.58 25.06 6.45
N ALA A 146 1.41 25.94 7.00
CA ALA A 146 1.70 25.97 8.43
C ALA A 146 0.45 26.35 9.25
N ALA A 147 -0.36 27.30 8.77
CA ALA A 147 -1.61 27.69 9.43
C ALA A 147 -2.63 26.54 9.45
N VAL A 148 -2.75 25.78 8.35
CA VAL A 148 -3.65 24.62 8.27
C VAL A 148 -3.14 23.46 9.15
N ALA A 149 -1.83 23.20 9.19
CA ALA A 149 -1.22 22.17 10.05
C ALA A 149 -1.43 22.42 11.55
N GLU A 150 -1.60 23.68 11.94
CA GLU A 150 -1.93 24.03 13.33
C GLU A 150 -3.40 23.76 13.66
N LEU A 151 -4.32 23.87 12.69
CA LEU A 151 -5.75 23.66 12.89
C LEU A 151 -6.13 22.18 12.77
N VAL A 152 -5.68 21.55 11.69
CA VAL A 152 -6.05 20.20 11.29
C VAL A 152 -5.03 19.20 11.84
N PRO A 153 -5.46 18.06 12.43
CA PRO A 153 -4.53 17.01 12.84
C PRO A 153 -3.64 16.55 11.68
N GLU A 154 -2.37 16.27 11.95
CA GLU A 154 -1.42 15.83 10.93
C GLU A 154 -1.91 14.58 10.19
N SER A 155 -2.55 13.64 10.89
CA SER A 155 -3.15 12.45 10.30
C SER A 155 -4.17 12.79 9.21
N VAL A 156 -5.03 13.79 9.44
CA VAL A 156 -6.04 14.22 8.46
C VAL A 156 -5.36 14.85 7.25
N LEU A 157 -4.33 15.69 7.45
CA LEU A 157 -3.58 16.26 6.34
C LEU A 157 -2.81 15.21 5.52
N ARG A 158 -2.29 14.17 6.17
CA ARG A 158 -1.66 13.05 5.48
C ARG A 158 -2.68 12.24 4.66
N ILE A 159 -3.86 11.99 5.21
CA ILE A 159 -4.97 11.32 4.50
C ILE A 159 -5.41 12.16 3.30
N MET A 160 -5.75 13.44 3.51
CA MET A 160 -6.14 14.35 2.42
C MET A 160 -5.02 14.48 1.38
N GLY A 161 -3.77 14.60 1.81
CA GLY A 161 -2.62 14.67 0.90
C GLY A 161 -2.41 13.37 0.12
N HIS A 162 -2.77 12.21 0.67
CA HIS A 162 -2.78 10.94 -0.05
C HIS A 162 -3.91 10.88 -1.08
N GLU A 163 -5.12 11.25 -0.68
CA GLU A 163 -6.28 11.30 -1.56
C GLU A 163 -6.07 12.27 -2.73
N LEU A 164 -5.57 13.48 -2.47
CA LEU A 164 -5.21 14.44 -3.52
C LEU A 164 -4.14 13.88 -4.47
N ARG A 165 -3.18 13.10 -3.96
CA ARG A 165 -2.16 12.44 -4.81
C ARG A 165 -2.77 11.35 -5.68
N ILE A 166 -3.75 10.60 -5.17
CA ILE A 166 -4.52 9.62 -5.94
C ILE A 166 -5.27 10.33 -7.07
N MET A 167 -6.05 11.36 -6.74
CA MET A 167 -6.84 12.12 -7.73
C MET A 167 -5.97 12.84 -8.77
N ALA A 168 -4.83 13.41 -8.35
CA ALA A 168 -3.86 13.99 -9.27
C ALA A 168 -3.24 12.93 -10.19
N SER A 169 -3.03 11.70 -9.69
CA SER A 169 -2.51 10.59 -10.51
C SER A 169 -3.55 10.12 -11.52
N LEU A 170 -4.84 10.13 -11.18
CA LEU A 170 -5.94 9.91 -12.13
C LEU A 170 -5.90 10.93 -13.28
N GLY A 171 -5.81 12.22 -12.96
CA GLY A 171 -5.70 13.28 -13.98
C GLY A 171 -4.45 13.12 -14.86
N ARG A 172 -3.31 12.73 -14.28
CA ARG A 172 -2.08 12.44 -15.04
C ARG A 172 -2.20 11.22 -15.92
N TRP A 173 -2.90 10.18 -15.48
CA TRP A 173 -3.13 8.97 -16.27
C TRP A 173 -3.99 9.28 -17.49
N VAL A 174 -5.06 10.06 -17.31
CA VAL A 174 -5.89 10.58 -18.42
C VAL A 174 -5.05 11.44 -19.37
N ALA A 175 -4.20 12.32 -18.83
CA ALA A 175 -3.28 13.13 -19.63
C ALA A 175 -2.09 12.35 -20.23
N ARG A 176 -1.96 11.05 -19.92
CA ARG A 176 -0.83 10.18 -20.31
C ARG A 176 0.55 10.74 -19.93
N ARG A 177 0.65 11.34 -18.73
CA ARG A 177 1.88 11.96 -18.20
C ARG A 177 2.39 11.23 -16.96
N PRO A 178 3.26 10.21 -17.12
CA PRO A 178 3.86 9.53 -15.98
C PRO A 178 4.83 10.46 -15.22
N VAL A 179 5.07 10.15 -13.95
CA VAL A 179 5.82 10.98 -13.00
C VAL A 179 7.31 10.60 -13.01
N ASP A 180 8.17 11.59 -13.24
CA ASP A 180 9.65 11.48 -13.20
C ASP A 180 10.21 10.36 -14.09
N VAL A 181 9.66 10.22 -15.30
CA VAL A 181 10.12 9.20 -16.28
C VAL A 181 11.03 9.78 -17.36
N ALA A 182 11.00 11.09 -17.61
CA ALA A 182 11.73 11.71 -18.71
C ALA A 182 13.26 11.56 -18.60
N ASP A 183 13.79 11.57 -17.37
CA ASP A 183 15.23 11.48 -17.09
C ASP A 183 15.66 10.08 -16.63
N ALA A 184 14.79 9.06 -16.73
CA ALA A 184 15.10 7.71 -16.25
C ALA A 184 15.80 6.87 -17.32
N ASP A 185 16.89 6.20 -16.94
CA ASP A 185 17.64 5.29 -17.81
C ASP A 185 16.83 4.01 -18.12
N ALA A 186 16.07 3.55 -17.13
CA ALA A 186 15.15 2.42 -17.29
C ALA A 186 13.89 2.58 -16.44
N VAL A 187 12.78 2.05 -16.96
CA VAL A 187 11.44 2.18 -16.37
C VAL A 187 10.81 0.80 -16.24
N PHE A 188 10.33 0.48 -15.04
CA PHE A 188 9.74 -0.82 -14.73
C PHE A 188 8.32 -0.62 -14.17
N PRO A 189 7.29 -0.81 -15.02
CA PRO A 189 5.91 -0.85 -14.58
C PRO A 189 5.65 -2.01 -13.61
N HIS A 190 4.68 -1.85 -12.72
CA HIS A 190 4.30 -2.85 -11.72
C HIS A 190 2.77 -2.95 -11.53
N ALA A 191 1.99 -2.27 -12.36
CA ALA A 191 0.56 -2.06 -12.11
C ALA A 191 -0.33 -3.08 -12.84
N ARG A 192 0.23 -3.91 -13.72
CA ARG A 192 -0.54 -4.79 -14.60
C ARG A 192 -1.25 -5.88 -13.80
N ASP A 193 -0.58 -6.47 -12.83
CA ASP A 193 -1.06 -7.67 -12.14
C ASP A 193 -2.23 -7.38 -11.19
N GLN A 194 -2.36 -6.14 -10.71
CA GLN A 194 -3.55 -5.69 -9.96
C GLN A 194 -4.67 -5.10 -10.85
N ALA A 195 -4.43 -4.87 -12.13
CA ALA A 195 -5.34 -4.14 -13.00
C ALA A 195 -6.70 -4.83 -13.13
N ALA A 196 -6.72 -6.15 -13.32
CA ALA A 196 -7.95 -6.93 -13.44
C ALA A 196 -8.82 -6.82 -12.18
N LEU A 197 -8.20 -6.88 -11.00
CA LEU A 197 -8.89 -6.71 -9.72
C LEU A 197 -9.47 -5.30 -9.59
N MET A 198 -8.69 -4.26 -9.92
CA MET A 198 -9.15 -2.87 -9.83
C MET A 198 -10.29 -2.56 -10.80
N TYR A 199 -10.21 -3.06 -12.04
CA TYR A 199 -11.30 -2.91 -13.02
C TYR A 199 -12.53 -3.75 -12.64
N GLY A 200 -12.34 -4.91 -12.03
CA GLY A 200 -13.42 -5.70 -11.45
C GLY A 200 -14.17 -4.95 -10.35
N PHE A 201 -13.46 -4.32 -9.41
CA PHE A 201 -14.09 -3.48 -8.40
C PHE A 201 -14.82 -2.28 -8.99
N ALA A 202 -14.20 -1.57 -9.94
CA ALA A 202 -14.86 -0.45 -10.62
C ALA A 202 -16.15 -0.89 -11.33
N PHE A 203 -16.14 -2.05 -11.99
CA PHE A 203 -17.33 -2.63 -12.62
C PHE A 203 -18.43 -2.96 -11.61
N VAL A 204 -18.08 -3.64 -10.50
CA VAL A 204 -19.05 -3.98 -9.45
C VAL A 204 -19.66 -2.71 -8.85
N CYS A 205 -18.85 -1.69 -8.55
CA CYS A 205 -19.35 -0.41 -8.07
C CYS A 205 -20.35 0.22 -9.06
N LEU A 206 -20.10 0.16 -10.37
CA LEU A 206 -21.04 0.68 -11.37
C LEU A 206 -22.36 -0.09 -11.42
N VAL A 207 -22.31 -1.42 -11.30
CA VAL A 207 -23.52 -2.28 -11.24
C VAL A 207 -24.31 -2.00 -9.96
N GLU A 208 -23.62 -1.90 -8.83
CA GLU A 208 -24.20 -1.50 -7.54
C GLU A 208 -24.87 -0.12 -7.64
N SER A 209 -24.19 0.85 -8.27
CA SER A 209 -24.74 2.21 -8.48
C SER A 209 -26.06 2.16 -9.24
N ALA A 210 -26.14 1.35 -10.30
CA ALA A 210 -27.36 1.19 -11.09
C ALA A 210 -28.49 0.54 -10.27
N GLY A 211 -28.16 -0.47 -9.45
CA GLY A 211 -29.11 -1.10 -8.54
C GLY A 211 -29.64 -0.14 -7.48
N MET A 212 -28.74 0.61 -6.83
CA MET A 212 -29.10 1.64 -5.84
C MET A 212 -29.92 2.77 -6.45
N SER A 213 -29.59 3.21 -7.67
CA SER A 213 -30.37 4.22 -8.39
C SER A 213 -31.82 3.79 -8.60
N TYR A 214 -32.04 2.51 -8.95
CA TYR A 214 -33.38 1.95 -9.08
C TYR A 214 -34.10 1.82 -7.74
N LEU A 215 -33.43 1.29 -6.71
CA LEU A 215 -34.01 1.10 -5.38
C LEU A 215 -34.39 2.41 -4.68
N LEU A 216 -33.63 3.49 -4.94
CA LEU A 216 -33.82 4.78 -4.29
C LEU A 216 -34.60 5.79 -5.16
N ALA A 217 -35.27 5.34 -6.22
CA ALA A 217 -35.98 6.21 -7.16
C ALA A 217 -37.02 7.14 -6.47
N ASP A 218 -37.70 6.65 -5.43
CA ASP A 218 -38.70 7.41 -4.68
C ASP A 218 -38.09 8.39 -3.64
N TRP A 219 -36.77 8.32 -3.40
CA TRP A 219 -36.06 9.06 -2.36
C TRP A 219 -34.97 9.93 -2.98
N PRO A 220 -35.32 11.03 -3.66
CA PRO A 220 -34.40 11.77 -4.52
C PRO A 220 -33.16 12.32 -3.79
N VAL A 221 -33.31 12.71 -2.52
CA VAL A 221 -32.18 13.18 -1.70
C VAL A 221 -31.21 12.05 -1.38
N VAL A 222 -31.72 10.89 -0.94
CA VAL A 222 -30.90 9.73 -0.61
C VAL A 222 -30.21 9.20 -1.86
N HIS A 223 -30.94 9.13 -2.98
CA HIS A 223 -30.39 8.75 -4.28
C HIS A 223 -29.22 9.68 -4.67
N ALA A 224 -29.39 11.00 -4.58
CA ALA A 224 -28.33 11.94 -4.92
C ALA A 224 -27.07 11.76 -4.05
N ILE A 225 -27.25 11.51 -2.74
CA ILE A 225 -26.12 11.26 -1.83
C ILE A 225 -25.39 9.97 -2.21
N VAL A 226 -26.13 8.87 -2.39
CA VAL A 226 -25.56 7.57 -2.75
C VAL A 226 -24.85 7.66 -4.10
N LEU A 227 -25.46 8.30 -5.10
CA LEU A 227 -24.84 8.50 -6.40
C LEU A 227 -23.51 9.26 -6.32
N VAL A 228 -23.42 10.31 -5.48
CA VAL A 228 -22.16 11.04 -5.27
C VAL A 228 -21.11 10.14 -4.63
N LEU A 229 -21.48 9.34 -3.63
CA LEU A 229 -20.58 8.39 -2.97
C LEU A 229 -20.10 7.30 -3.93
N ASP A 230 -20.99 6.78 -4.77
CA ASP A 230 -20.68 5.75 -5.75
C ASP A 230 -19.72 6.27 -6.82
N VAL A 231 -20.02 7.44 -7.39
CA VAL A 231 -19.14 8.10 -8.38
C VAL A 231 -17.76 8.37 -7.75
N TYR A 232 -17.73 8.89 -6.52
CA TYR A 232 -16.48 9.10 -5.81
C TYR A 232 -15.71 7.79 -5.59
N THR A 233 -16.40 6.71 -5.22
CA THR A 233 -15.79 5.38 -5.01
C THR A 233 -15.19 4.84 -6.31
N VAL A 234 -15.90 4.94 -7.43
CA VAL A 234 -15.37 4.55 -8.75
C VAL A 234 -14.14 5.38 -9.11
N LEU A 235 -14.20 6.70 -8.94
CA LEU A 235 -13.04 7.58 -9.19
C LEU A 235 -11.86 7.24 -8.28
N PHE A 236 -12.11 6.88 -7.02
CA PHE A 236 -11.08 6.49 -6.07
C PHE A 236 -10.41 5.17 -6.46
N VAL A 237 -11.18 4.14 -6.81
CA VAL A 237 -10.66 2.84 -7.29
C VAL A 237 -9.82 3.01 -8.56
N LEU A 238 -10.33 3.77 -9.53
CA LEU A 238 -9.58 4.10 -10.75
C LEU A 238 -8.34 4.94 -10.43
N GLY A 239 -8.44 5.85 -9.46
CA GLY A 239 -7.33 6.66 -8.99
C GLY A 239 -6.21 5.83 -8.38
N LEU A 240 -6.53 4.78 -7.62
CA LEU A 240 -5.54 3.85 -7.07
C LEU A 240 -4.78 3.14 -8.19
N GLN A 241 -5.48 2.65 -9.21
CA GLN A 241 -4.86 2.03 -10.37
C GLN A 241 -4.01 3.04 -11.15
N ALA A 242 -4.53 4.25 -11.38
CA ALA A 242 -3.82 5.32 -12.04
C ALA A 242 -2.55 5.74 -11.28
N ALA A 243 -2.59 5.74 -9.95
CA ALA A 243 -1.43 6.03 -9.11
C ALA A 243 -0.33 4.98 -9.28
N ALA A 244 -0.68 3.70 -9.40
CA ALA A 244 0.29 2.64 -9.70
C ALA A 244 0.86 2.76 -11.13
N VAL A 245 0.00 3.01 -12.12
CA VAL A 245 0.40 3.11 -13.54
C VAL A 245 1.29 4.34 -13.80
N THR A 246 0.98 5.48 -13.22
CA THR A 246 1.71 6.74 -13.48
C THR A 246 3.01 6.88 -12.70
N ARG A 247 3.30 5.96 -11.78
CA ARG A 247 4.48 6.00 -10.90
C ARG A 247 5.24 4.67 -10.97
N PRO A 248 5.81 4.30 -12.13
CA PRO A 248 6.60 3.10 -12.26
C PRO A 248 7.86 3.17 -11.38
N HIS A 249 8.51 2.02 -11.17
CA HIS A 249 9.87 2.02 -10.63
C HIS A 249 10.81 2.58 -11.70
N THR A 250 11.82 3.33 -11.28
CA THR A 250 12.77 3.98 -12.20
C THR A 250 14.19 3.74 -11.72
N LEU A 251 15.09 3.50 -12.67
CA LEU A 251 16.52 3.53 -12.46
C LEU A 251 17.05 4.81 -13.12
N THR A 252 17.74 5.65 -12.35
CA THR A 252 18.27 6.94 -12.81
C THR A 252 19.68 7.13 -12.27
N GLY A 253 20.67 7.07 -13.15
CA GLY A 253 22.09 7.04 -12.79
C GLY A 253 22.36 5.93 -11.78
N ASP A 254 22.85 6.33 -10.60
CA ASP A 254 23.19 5.42 -9.50
C ASP A 254 22.09 5.31 -8.44
N VAL A 255 20.84 5.66 -8.78
CA VAL A 255 19.70 5.61 -7.85
C VAL A 255 18.56 4.76 -8.40
N LEU A 256 18.20 3.72 -7.66
CA LEU A 256 16.98 2.94 -7.86
C LEU A 256 15.83 3.56 -7.06
N ARG A 257 14.77 3.98 -7.74
CA ARG A 257 13.57 4.52 -7.10
C ARG A 257 12.43 3.51 -7.17
N LEU A 258 12.09 2.95 -6.02
CA LEU A 258 11.01 1.98 -5.84
C LEU A 258 9.77 2.70 -5.31
N ARG A 259 8.62 2.46 -5.95
CA ARG A 259 7.38 3.19 -5.70
C ARG A 259 6.19 2.26 -5.61
N GLN A 260 5.32 2.47 -4.64
CA GLN A 260 4.03 1.77 -4.59
C GLN A 260 2.92 2.82 -4.59
N ALA A 261 2.28 2.96 -5.76
CA ALA A 261 1.22 3.93 -6.01
C ALA A 261 1.54 5.33 -5.44
N ALA A 262 0.62 5.92 -4.68
CA ALA A 262 0.74 7.27 -4.12
C ALA A 262 1.31 7.32 -2.69
N HIS A 263 1.55 6.18 -2.03
CA HIS A 263 1.90 6.12 -0.60
C HIS A 263 3.36 5.80 -0.30
N VAL A 264 4.08 5.06 -1.15
CA VAL A 264 5.50 4.72 -0.92
C VAL A 264 6.36 5.19 -2.09
N ASP A 265 7.46 5.84 -1.76
CA ASP A 265 8.49 6.30 -2.67
C ASP A 265 9.84 6.21 -1.94
N VAL A 266 10.68 5.25 -2.32
CA VAL A 266 11.97 4.96 -1.69
C VAL A 266 13.06 5.10 -2.73
N SER A 267 14.07 5.88 -2.42
CA SER A 267 15.28 6.02 -3.26
C SER A 267 16.41 5.23 -2.63
N VAL A 268 16.94 4.26 -3.37
CA VAL A 268 17.99 3.34 -2.96
C VAL A 268 19.22 3.62 -3.82
N PRO A 269 20.30 4.18 -3.26
CA PRO A 269 21.59 4.27 -3.94
C PRO A 269 22.13 2.88 -4.28
N LEU A 270 22.65 2.70 -5.50
CA LEU A 270 23.12 1.40 -5.98
C LEU A 270 24.34 0.87 -5.20
N ASP A 271 25.17 1.76 -4.63
CA ASP A 271 26.29 1.42 -3.76
C ASP A 271 25.85 0.72 -2.46
N ARG A 272 24.60 0.93 -2.03
CA ARG A 272 24.02 0.30 -0.84
C ARG A 272 23.39 -1.06 -1.11
N ILE A 273 23.34 -1.51 -2.35
CA ILE A 273 22.75 -2.81 -2.69
C ILE A 273 23.78 -3.91 -2.43
N ALA A 274 23.50 -4.77 -1.46
CA ALA A 274 24.33 -5.94 -1.13
C ALA A 274 24.09 -7.07 -2.12
N SER A 275 22.83 -7.43 -2.35
CA SER A 275 22.44 -8.48 -3.29
C SER A 275 21.06 -8.19 -3.89
N VAL A 276 20.85 -8.67 -5.12
CA VAL A 276 19.54 -8.66 -5.79
C VAL A 276 19.20 -10.10 -6.13
N ARG A 277 17.97 -10.51 -5.85
CA ARG A 277 17.47 -11.86 -6.16
C ARG A 277 16.14 -11.76 -6.88
N HIS A 278 15.98 -12.60 -7.89
CA HIS A 278 14.68 -12.80 -8.54
C HIS A 278 13.99 -14.00 -7.89
N GLU A 279 12.94 -13.74 -7.13
CA GLU A 279 12.19 -14.74 -6.37
C GLU A 279 10.72 -14.30 -6.30
N LEU A 280 9.81 -15.19 -6.67
CA LEU A 280 8.37 -14.94 -6.55
C LEU A 280 7.91 -15.37 -5.15
N LEU A 281 7.57 -14.39 -4.31
CA LEU A 281 6.99 -14.63 -2.99
C LEU A 281 5.57 -14.07 -2.93
N PHE A 282 4.69 -14.81 -2.26
CA PHE A 282 3.36 -14.34 -1.90
C PHE A 282 3.41 -13.71 -0.51
N THR A 283 2.93 -12.47 -0.41
CA THR A 283 2.89 -11.73 0.86
C THR A 283 1.69 -12.22 1.68
N HIS A 284 1.86 -13.36 2.35
CA HIS A 284 0.94 -13.86 3.37
C HIS A 284 1.58 -13.92 4.76
N ASP A 285 2.90 -13.80 4.85
CA ASP A 285 3.63 -13.84 6.11
C ASP A 285 3.77 -12.48 6.79
N LYS A 286 3.82 -12.53 8.13
CA LYS A 286 3.90 -11.37 9.03
C LYS A 286 5.03 -10.43 8.60
N LYS A 287 4.74 -9.12 8.60
CA LYS A 287 5.74 -8.06 8.35
C LYS A 287 6.90 -8.21 9.35
N ALA A 288 8.01 -8.80 8.90
CA ALA A 288 9.20 -8.90 9.71
C ALA A 288 9.82 -7.51 9.95
N GLU A 289 10.58 -7.39 11.04
CA GLU A 289 11.22 -6.12 11.37
C GLU A 289 12.34 -5.79 10.39
N GLY A 290 12.31 -4.57 9.82
CA GLY A 290 13.31 -4.12 8.85
C GLY A 290 13.05 -4.51 7.39
N GLU A 291 11.93 -5.18 7.09
CA GLU A 291 11.51 -5.50 5.72
C GLU A 291 10.48 -4.50 5.16
N LEU A 292 10.61 -4.17 3.88
CA LEU A 292 9.63 -3.42 3.09
C LEU A 292 9.11 -4.29 1.95
N ASN A 293 7.84 -4.68 2.02
CA ASN A 293 7.18 -5.44 0.96
C ASN A 293 6.30 -4.51 0.13
N LEU A 294 6.71 -4.28 -1.12
CA LEU A 294 5.98 -3.54 -2.14
C LEU A 294 5.19 -4.50 -3.03
N ALA A 295 4.22 -5.18 -2.41
CA ALA A 295 3.43 -6.21 -3.08
C ALA A 295 2.36 -5.60 -3.98
N VAL A 296 2.13 -6.25 -5.12
CA VAL A 296 1.04 -5.98 -6.06
C VAL A 296 0.27 -7.29 -6.21
N GLY A 297 -1.05 -7.29 -6.02
CA GLY A 297 -1.83 -8.54 -6.08
C GLY A 297 -1.35 -9.60 -5.09
N SER A 298 -0.85 -9.19 -3.92
CA SER A 298 -0.29 -10.09 -2.88
C SER A 298 1.00 -10.83 -3.29
N GLN A 299 1.73 -10.36 -4.30
CA GLN A 299 3.00 -10.95 -4.74
C GLN A 299 4.13 -9.92 -4.85
N THR A 300 5.36 -10.40 -4.67
CA THR A 300 6.63 -9.69 -4.93
C THR A 300 7.53 -10.60 -5.76
N SER A 301 8.26 -10.05 -6.73
CA SER A 301 9.05 -10.83 -7.70
C SER A 301 10.57 -10.56 -7.64
N VAL A 302 10.99 -9.49 -6.96
CA VAL A 302 12.40 -9.13 -6.79
C VAL A 302 12.68 -8.76 -5.34
N THR A 303 13.74 -9.30 -4.79
CA THR A 303 14.23 -9.02 -3.43
C THR A 303 15.57 -8.29 -3.52
N VAL A 304 15.69 -7.16 -2.82
CA VAL A 304 16.89 -6.33 -2.75
C VAL A 304 17.34 -6.27 -1.30
N GLU A 305 18.54 -6.80 -1.03
CA GLU A 305 19.21 -6.72 0.27
C GLU A 305 20.14 -5.51 0.29
N LEU A 306 20.10 -4.73 1.36
CA LEU A 306 20.88 -3.51 1.53
C LEU A 306 22.00 -3.69 2.54
N THR A 307 23.18 -3.16 2.23
CA THR A 307 24.33 -3.11 3.16
C THR A 307 24.01 -2.20 4.34
N GLU A 308 23.46 -1.02 4.06
CA GLU A 308 23.03 -0.03 5.05
C GLU A 308 21.51 0.17 5.03
N PRO A 309 20.88 0.44 6.18
CA PRO A 309 19.46 0.73 6.21
C PRO A 309 19.11 1.99 5.41
N VAL A 310 18.02 1.92 4.64
CA VAL A 310 17.43 3.07 3.94
C VAL A 310 16.09 3.42 4.60
N ASP A 311 15.79 4.71 4.72
CA ASP A 311 14.54 5.17 5.31
C ASP A 311 13.36 5.01 4.36
N ALA A 312 12.46 4.09 4.69
CA ALA A 312 11.19 3.93 4.02
C ALA A 312 10.12 4.84 4.65
N PRO A 313 9.32 5.56 3.84
CA PRO A 313 8.25 6.40 4.36
C PRO A 313 7.15 5.53 4.98
N ARG A 314 6.64 5.96 6.14
CA ARG A 314 5.41 5.41 6.72
C ARG A 314 4.25 6.36 6.55
N PHE A 315 3.07 5.80 6.29
CA PHE A 315 1.85 6.59 6.15
C PHE A 315 1.56 7.40 7.43
N PHE A 316 1.70 6.75 8.59
CA PHE A 316 1.64 7.39 9.91
C PHE A 316 2.99 7.23 10.63
N GLY A 317 3.40 8.28 11.35
CA GLY A 317 4.63 8.28 12.15
C GLY A 317 5.90 8.61 11.37
N ALA A 318 7.05 8.35 12.01
CA ALA A 318 8.39 8.56 11.46
C ALA A 318 8.74 7.49 10.41
N SER A 319 9.68 7.81 9.53
CA SER A 319 10.28 6.86 8.59
C SER A 319 10.80 5.61 9.32
N ARG A 320 10.89 4.51 8.59
CA ARG A 320 11.40 3.24 9.12
C ARG A 320 12.69 2.88 8.39
N PRO A 321 13.79 2.60 9.11
CA PRO A 321 14.96 2.02 8.46
C PRO A 321 14.63 0.60 7.98
N VAL A 322 14.92 0.30 6.72
CA VAL A 322 14.71 -1.02 6.10
C VAL A 322 16.01 -1.52 5.48
N ARG A 323 16.28 -2.81 5.61
CA ARG A 323 17.46 -3.47 5.04
C ARG A 323 17.11 -4.49 3.96
N LEU A 324 15.85 -4.88 3.87
CA LEU A 324 15.34 -5.78 2.85
C LEU A 324 14.15 -5.11 2.17
N ILE A 325 14.19 -4.98 0.85
CA ILE A 325 13.08 -4.47 0.06
C ILE A 325 12.65 -5.55 -0.93
N ARG A 326 11.42 -6.05 -0.79
CA ARG A 326 10.78 -6.89 -1.78
C ARG A 326 9.86 -6.04 -2.63
N CYS A 327 9.94 -6.14 -3.94
CA CYS A 327 9.09 -5.39 -4.85
C CYS A 327 8.57 -6.27 -5.97
N HIS A 328 7.48 -5.82 -6.58
CA HIS A 328 6.90 -6.44 -7.76
C HIS A 328 7.17 -5.54 -8.98
N ALA A 329 7.49 -6.17 -10.10
CA ALA A 329 7.55 -5.54 -11.42
C ALA A 329 6.90 -6.46 -12.45
N ASP A 330 6.23 -5.86 -13.43
CA ASP A 330 5.51 -6.56 -14.51
C ASP A 330 6.50 -7.41 -15.34
N ASP A 331 7.75 -6.95 -15.48
CA ASP A 331 8.89 -7.75 -15.99
C ASP A 331 10.02 -7.79 -14.95
N ALA A 332 9.90 -8.74 -14.02
CA ALA A 332 10.86 -8.96 -12.96
C ALA A 332 12.26 -9.33 -13.47
N ARG A 333 12.36 -10.00 -14.62
CA ARG A 333 13.64 -10.40 -15.22
C ARG A 333 14.35 -9.22 -15.86
N ALA A 334 13.63 -8.30 -16.48
CA ALA A 334 14.20 -7.05 -16.99
C ALA A 334 14.71 -6.18 -15.84
N LEU A 335 13.92 -6.04 -14.75
CA LEU A 335 14.35 -5.32 -13.56
C LEU A 335 15.61 -5.93 -12.95
N TYR A 336 15.62 -7.25 -12.72
CA TYR A 336 16.77 -7.95 -12.17
C TYR A 336 18.04 -7.74 -13.01
N ARG A 337 17.97 -7.93 -14.33
CA ARG A 337 19.13 -7.76 -15.23
C ARG A 337 19.67 -6.35 -15.21
N ALA A 338 18.79 -5.35 -15.30
CA ALA A 338 19.21 -3.95 -15.26
C ALA A 338 19.89 -3.58 -13.93
N LEU A 339 19.38 -4.11 -12.81
CA LEU A 339 20.00 -3.90 -11.50
C LEU A 339 21.34 -4.62 -11.36
N ASP A 340 21.44 -5.86 -11.81
CA ASP A 340 22.68 -6.63 -11.77
C ASP A 340 23.80 -5.96 -12.58
N GLU A 341 23.48 -5.49 -13.80
CA GLU A 341 24.39 -4.74 -14.65
C GLU A 341 24.80 -3.40 -14.01
N ALA A 342 23.85 -2.65 -13.45
CA ALA A 342 24.12 -1.35 -12.85
C ALA A 342 24.92 -1.46 -11.55
N VAL A 343 24.61 -2.41 -10.67
CA VAL A 343 25.37 -2.68 -9.44
C VAL A 343 26.78 -3.16 -9.79
N THR A 344 26.93 -4.01 -10.80
CA THR A 344 28.25 -4.44 -11.28
C THR A 344 29.07 -3.26 -11.77
N ARG A 345 28.46 -2.34 -12.54
CA ARG A 345 29.11 -1.11 -13.03
C ARG A 345 29.59 -0.23 -11.88
N VAL A 346 28.76 0.01 -10.87
CA VAL A 346 29.12 0.85 -9.71
C VAL A 346 30.27 0.22 -8.91
N ARG A 347 30.26 -1.11 -8.74
CA ARG A 347 31.33 -1.83 -8.03
C ARG A 347 32.63 -1.91 -8.82
N THR A 348 32.58 -1.89 -10.14
CA THR A 348 33.75 -1.95 -11.03
C THR A 348 34.25 -0.57 -11.46
N ALA A 349 33.56 0.50 -11.09
CA ALA A 349 34.02 1.87 -11.31
C ALA A 349 35.35 2.10 -10.56
N PRO A 350 36.41 2.59 -11.23
CA PRO A 350 37.69 2.85 -10.58
C PRO A 350 37.52 3.86 -9.44
N SER A 351 38.11 3.59 -8.27
CA SER A 351 38.18 4.58 -7.18
C SER A 351 38.73 5.90 -7.71
N PRO A 352 38.17 7.07 -7.34
CA PRO A 352 38.74 8.35 -7.72
C PRO A 352 40.20 8.38 -7.27
N SER A 353 41.13 8.60 -8.22
CA SER A 353 42.56 8.52 -7.92
C SER A 353 42.90 9.51 -6.80
N PRO A 354 43.78 9.16 -5.85
CA PRO A 354 44.25 10.12 -4.86
C PRO A 354 44.73 11.38 -5.57
N GLY A 355 44.16 12.53 -5.21
CA GLY A 355 44.59 13.81 -5.76
C GLY A 355 46.10 14.02 -5.57
N PRO A 356 46.73 14.88 -6.38
CA PRO A 356 48.16 15.13 -6.28
C PRO A 356 48.53 15.50 -4.84
N PRO A 357 49.62 14.93 -4.27
CA PRO A 357 50.02 15.27 -2.93
C PRO A 357 50.27 16.78 -2.82
N PRO A 358 49.92 17.41 -1.67
CA PRO A 358 50.15 18.82 -1.46
C PRO A 358 51.65 19.11 -1.62
N ARG A 359 51.97 20.05 -2.53
CA ARG A 359 53.35 20.51 -2.71
C ARG A 359 53.75 21.26 -1.43
N ALA A 360 54.82 20.78 -0.81
CA ALA A 360 55.47 21.41 0.35
C ALA A 360 56.10 22.75 -0.02
#